data_AF-A0A7C7NXG9-F1
#
_entry.id   AF-A0A7C7NXG9-F1
#
_cell.length_a   1.000
_cell.length_b   1.000
_cell.length_c   1.000
_cell.angle_alpha   90.00
_cell.angle_beta   90.00
_cell.angle_gamma   90.00
#
_symmetry.space_group_name_H-M   'P 1'
#
loop_
_entity.id
_entity.type
_entity.pdbx_description
1 polymer ?
#
loop_
_entity_poly.entity_id
_entity_poly.type
_entity_poly.pdbx_seq_one_letter_code
_entity_poly.pdbx_strand_id
1 'polypeptide(L)'
;IFAAAGIGRLNLRPENSVNLEWMVPAPAQGAIMVAVLDEDEETKNIISEINHEETEICTTIERKFLNKLEGGCTAPIGGSAYIKNDEIHFHGVLLSKDGTKKIEVKRTKTLGEHHDLAEWAAEYIIERGGKRLMDQLKNEDKEINIYSTKSFTEDQRFLFNEKVTPESSDFIKISLNRIHPRFVKNEIENVVITSKNAVEALLTSFSPIELQFKNIYCVGRRTKKLIEKRIGKVKHSEKNAKKLANYLVEYMEGTEATYFCSNLRLDDLPNILENNNIKVNQIEAYQTKYDSLKVPESVEGVMFYSPSTVQSYKKENVANGIAFCIGETTAKEASKHFEDVRIAKVPTVESVIELVNDFYTNK
;
A
#
# COMPACT_ATOMS: atom_id res chain seq x y z
N ILE A 1 12.93 -29.98 -14.27
CA ILE A 1 12.93 -30.63 -12.94
C ILE A 1 11.98 -31.81 -13.02
N PHE A 2 12.42 -33.02 -12.66
CA PHE A 2 11.61 -34.24 -12.74
C PHE A 2 11.64 -34.98 -11.40
N ALA A 3 10.59 -35.75 -11.11
CA ALA A 3 10.56 -36.63 -9.95
C ALA A 3 11.61 -37.74 -10.12
N ALA A 4 12.64 -37.75 -9.28
CA ALA A 4 13.74 -38.70 -9.33
C ALA A 4 13.25 -40.16 -9.25
N ALA A 5 12.22 -40.42 -8.46
CA ALA A 5 11.61 -41.74 -8.32
C ALA A 5 11.02 -42.26 -9.64
N GLY A 6 10.37 -41.40 -10.45
CA GLY A 6 9.74 -41.79 -11.71
C GLY A 6 10.76 -42.17 -12.78
N ILE A 7 11.74 -41.30 -13.02
CA ILE A 7 12.81 -41.55 -13.99
C ILE A 7 13.73 -42.71 -13.58
N GLY A 8 13.91 -42.93 -12.26
CA GLY A 8 14.64 -44.07 -11.72
C GLY A 8 13.96 -45.40 -12.04
N ARG A 9 12.63 -45.51 -11.81
CA ARG A 9 11.86 -46.72 -12.12
C ARG A 9 11.83 -47.05 -13.61
N LEU A 10 11.93 -46.04 -14.47
CA LEU A 10 11.98 -46.20 -15.92
C LEU A 10 13.40 -46.46 -16.47
N ASN A 11 14.43 -46.47 -15.61
CA ASN A 11 15.85 -46.51 -16.03
C ASN A 11 16.22 -45.39 -17.02
N LEU A 12 15.60 -44.21 -16.88
CA LEU A 12 15.81 -43.04 -17.74
C LEU A 12 16.54 -41.89 -17.02
N ARG A 13 17.12 -42.13 -15.84
CA ARG A 13 17.81 -41.09 -15.08
C ARG A 13 19.13 -40.71 -15.77
N PRO A 14 19.32 -39.45 -16.22
CA PRO A 14 20.58 -39.02 -16.83
C PRO A 14 21.75 -39.05 -15.83
N GLU A 15 22.95 -39.40 -16.30
CA GLU A 15 24.17 -39.47 -15.46
C GLU A 15 24.53 -38.12 -14.82
N ASN A 16 24.24 -37.01 -15.49
CA ASN A 16 24.49 -35.65 -15.02
C ASN A 16 23.35 -35.08 -14.16
N SER A 17 22.43 -35.92 -13.66
CA SER A 17 21.34 -35.47 -12.80
C SER A 17 21.83 -35.09 -11.41
N VAL A 18 21.29 -33.98 -10.86
CA VAL A 18 21.62 -33.48 -9.53
C VAL A 18 20.37 -33.51 -8.65
N ASN A 19 20.52 -33.95 -7.40
CA ASN A 19 19.45 -33.88 -6.40
C ASN A 19 19.31 -32.43 -5.92
N LEU A 20 18.08 -31.93 -5.85
CA LEU A 20 17.78 -30.56 -5.45
C LEU A 20 17.53 -30.48 -3.94
N GLU A 21 18.56 -30.76 -3.14
CA GLU A 21 18.46 -30.83 -1.66
C GLU A 21 18.04 -29.51 -1.01
N TRP A 22 18.22 -28.39 -1.71
CA TRP A 22 17.80 -27.06 -1.26
C TRP A 22 16.31 -26.76 -1.51
N MET A 23 15.61 -27.61 -2.27
CA MET A 23 14.22 -27.40 -2.63
C MET A 23 13.31 -28.21 -1.71
N VAL A 24 12.50 -27.51 -0.92
CA VAL A 24 11.46 -28.15 -0.11
C VAL A 24 10.30 -28.53 -1.04
N PRO A 25 9.91 -29.81 -1.11
CA PRO A 25 8.82 -30.26 -1.98
C PRO A 25 7.47 -29.75 -1.50
N ALA A 26 6.46 -29.85 -2.36
CA ALA A 26 5.09 -29.63 -1.95
C ALA A 26 4.69 -30.66 -0.88
N PRO A 27 3.87 -30.28 0.13
CA PRO A 27 3.37 -31.21 1.13
C PRO A 27 2.77 -32.49 0.52
N ALA A 28 3.17 -33.64 1.03
CA ALA A 28 2.83 -34.99 0.58
C ALA A 28 3.25 -35.34 -0.87
N GLN A 29 4.19 -34.60 -1.46
CA GLN A 29 4.65 -34.86 -2.82
C GLN A 29 5.29 -36.25 -2.95
N GLY A 30 4.77 -37.05 -3.89
CA GLY A 30 5.28 -38.39 -4.17
C GLY A 30 4.68 -39.50 -3.30
N ALA A 31 3.80 -39.17 -2.36
CA ALA A 31 3.01 -40.15 -1.63
C ALA A 31 1.90 -40.74 -2.51
N ILE A 32 1.62 -42.03 -2.32
CA ILE A 32 0.46 -42.72 -2.92
C ILE A 32 -0.54 -42.94 -1.81
N MET A 33 -1.76 -42.44 -1.99
CA MET A 33 -2.88 -42.63 -1.07
C MET A 33 -3.88 -43.58 -1.72
N VAL A 34 -4.41 -44.52 -0.93
CA VAL A 34 -5.61 -45.28 -1.29
C VAL A 34 -6.79 -44.68 -0.51
N ALA A 35 -7.87 -44.36 -1.20
CA ALA A 35 -9.10 -43.85 -0.59
C ALA A 35 -10.16 -44.95 -0.55
N VAL A 36 -10.86 -45.03 0.57
CA VAL A 36 -11.94 -46.00 0.84
C VAL A 36 -13.15 -45.27 1.40
N LEU A 37 -14.34 -45.83 1.18
CA LEU A 37 -15.56 -45.33 1.81
C LEU A 37 -15.50 -45.55 3.33
N ASP A 38 -16.09 -44.64 4.09
CA ASP A 38 -16.01 -44.70 5.55
C ASP A 38 -16.83 -45.88 6.12
N GLU A 39 -17.87 -46.32 5.43
CA GLU A 39 -18.67 -47.49 5.81
C GLU A 39 -18.07 -48.85 5.42
N ASP A 40 -17.02 -48.89 4.58
CA ASP A 40 -16.43 -50.13 4.04
C ASP A 40 -15.30 -50.66 4.93
N GLU A 41 -15.68 -51.28 6.05
CA GLU A 41 -14.75 -51.85 7.04
C GLU A 41 -13.91 -53.01 6.50
N GLU A 42 -14.43 -53.77 5.54
CA GLU A 42 -13.66 -54.87 4.92
C GLU A 42 -12.45 -54.30 4.16
N THR A 43 -12.68 -53.32 3.29
CA THR A 43 -11.60 -52.72 2.49
C THR A 43 -10.64 -51.90 3.37
N LYS A 44 -11.12 -51.23 4.43
CA LYS A 44 -10.26 -50.54 5.41
C LYS A 44 -9.26 -51.49 6.06
N ASN A 45 -9.72 -52.66 6.51
CA ASN A 45 -8.85 -53.65 7.15
C ASN A 45 -7.77 -54.14 6.16
N ILE A 46 -8.13 -54.43 4.92
CA ILE A 46 -7.17 -54.87 3.88
C ILE A 46 -6.12 -53.79 3.61
N ILE A 47 -6.53 -52.53 3.46
CA ILE A 47 -5.60 -51.43 3.15
C ILE A 47 -4.68 -51.14 4.34
N SER A 48 -5.16 -51.32 5.58
CA SER A 48 -4.35 -51.10 6.77
C SER A 48 -3.10 -52.01 6.82
N GLU A 49 -3.18 -53.23 6.27
CA GLU A 49 -2.05 -54.15 6.22
C GLU A 49 -0.93 -53.71 5.26
N ILE A 50 -1.26 -52.93 4.23
CA ILE A 50 -0.30 -52.43 3.23
C ILE A 50 0.11 -50.97 3.48
N ASN A 51 -0.46 -50.33 4.50
CA ASN A 51 -0.15 -48.95 4.85
C ASN A 51 1.25 -48.86 5.49
N HIS A 52 2.01 -47.84 5.09
CA HIS A 52 3.32 -47.56 5.68
C HIS A 52 3.17 -46.45 6.72
N GLU A 53 3.16 -46.83 8.01
CA GLU A 53 2.89 -45.94 9.14
C GLU A 53 3.80 -44.70 9.16
N GLU A 54 5.11 -44.85 8.90
CA GLU A 54 6.03 -43.70 8.87
C GLU A 54 5.67 -42.70 7.77
N THR A 55 5.23 -43.19 6.60
CA THR A 55 4.81 -42.34 5.48
C THR A 55 3.52 -41.62 5.84
N GLU A 56 2.56 -42.31 6.47
CA GLU A 56 1.32 -41.72 6.95
C GLU A 56 1.58 -40.59 7.94
N ILE A 57 2.46 -40.81 8.93
CA ILE A 57 2.84 -39.80 9.92
C ILE A 57 3.46 -38.57 9.23
N CYS A 58 4.45 -38.78 8.36
CA CYS A 58 5.14 -37.68 7.66
C CYS A 58 4.17 -36.87 6.81
N THR A 59 3.38 -37.53 5.97
CA THR A 59 2.42 -36.86 5.07
C THR A 59 1.31 -36.16 5.85
N THR A 60 0.90 -36.71 7.00
CA THR A 60 -0.08 -36.07 7.89
C THR A 60 0.46 -34.76 8.46
N ILE A 61 1.71 -34.73 8.93
CA ILE A 61 2.35 -33.51 9.43
C ILE A 61 2.43 -32.45 8.33
N GLU A 62 2.91 -32.83 7.15
CA GLU A 62 3.05 -31.95 6.00
C GLU A 62 1.70 -31.33 5.58
N ARG A 63 0.65 -32.15 5.49
CA ARG A 63 -0.70 -31.69 5.12
C ARG A 63 -1.35 -30.84 6.21
N LYS A 64 -1.18 -31.18 7.49
CA LYS A 64 -1.66 -30.34 8.61
C LYS A 64 -1.01 -28.96 8.57
N PHE A 65 0.29 -28.90 8.30
CA PHE A 65 1.03 -27.64 8.14
C PHE A 65 0.47 -26.79 6.99
N LEU A 66 0.25 -27.40 5.81
CA LEU A 66 -0.36 -26.73 4.65
C LEU A 66 -1.76 -26.17 4.99
N ASN A 67 -2.61 -27.01 5.58
CA ASN A 67 -3.99 -26.66 5.91
C ASN A 67 -4.05 -25.51 6.91
N LYS A 68 -3.17 -25.51 7.93
CA LYS A 68 -3.12 -24.44 8.95
C LYS A 68 -2.68 -23.10 8.37
N LEU A 69 -1.85 -23.09 7.32
CA LEU A 69 -1.50 -21.88 6.58
C LEU A 69 -2.61 -21.39 5.64
N GLU A 70 -3.77 -22.06 5.60
CA GLU A 70 -4.84 -21.83 4.62
C GLU A 70 -4.34 -21.87 3.17
N GLY A 71 -3.31 -22.66 2.92
CA GLY A 71 -2.71 -22.82 1.60
C GLY A 71 -3.56 -23.71 0.71
N GLY A 72 -4.00 -23.19 -0.44
CA GLY A 72 -4.47 -23.99 -1.56
C GLY A 72 -3.31 -24.49 -2.45
N CYS A 73 -3.61 -25.28 -3.48
CA CYS A 73 -2.61 -25.82 -4.42
C CYS A 73 -1.76 -24.76 -5.15
N THR A 74 -2.16 -23.48 -5.12
CA THR A 74 -1.49 -22.37 -5.78
C THR A 74 -0.55 -21.59 -4.87
N ALA A 75 -0.60 -21.82 -3.55
CA ALA A 75 0.31 -21.15 -2.62
C ALA A 75 1.71 -21.77 -2.73
N PRO A 76 2.79 -20.95 -2.82
CA PRO A 76 4.16 -21.42 -2.92
C PRO A 76 4.68 -21.85 -1.53
N ILE A 77 4.07 -22.93 -1.02
CA ILE A 77 4.34 -23.56 0.27
C ILE A 77 5.03 -24.90 0.03
N GLY A 78 6.11 -25.15 0.75
CA GLY A 78 6.78 -26.44 0.81
C GLY A 78 6.75 -27.02 2.22
N GLY A 79 6.66 -28.34 2.32
CA GLY A 79 6.69 -29.06 3.59
C GLY A 79 7.22 -30.46 3.38
N SER A 80 8.26 -30.84 4.12
CA SER A 80 8.82 -32.18 4.11
C SER A 80 9.10 -32.68 5.53
N ALA A 81 8.58 -33.85 5.85
CA ALA A 81 8.82 -34.60 7.07
C ALA A 81 9.51 -35.92 6.72
N TYR A 82 10.45 -36.35 7.56
CA TYR A 82 11.01 -37.70 7.50
C TYR A 82 11.37 -38.19 8.90
N ILE A 83 11.35 -39.51 9.08
CA ILE A 83 11.72 -40.17 10.34
C ILE A 83 13.14 -40.72 10.21
N LYS A 84 13.97 -40.48 11.21
CA LYS A 84 15.32 -41.03 11.32
C LYS A 84 15.71 -41.15 12.79
N ASN A 85 16.23 -42.30 13.20
CA ASN A 85 16.70 -42.54 14.58
C ASN A 85 15.65 -42.19 15.67
N ASP A 86 14.40 -42.64 15.50
CA ASP A 86 13.28 -42.31 16.40
C ASP A 86 12.96 -40.80 16.54
N GLU A 87 13.40 -39.99 15.58
CA GLU A 87 13.09 -38.56 15.49
C GLU A 87 12.39 -38.23 14.17
N ILE A 88 11.41 -37.35 14.25
CA ILE A 88 10.77 -36.71 13.10
C ILE A 88 11.46 -35.38 12.83
N HIS A 89 12.00 -35.23 11.63
CA HIS A 89 12.56 -33.98 11.13
C HIS A 89 11.56 -33.33 10.18
N PHE A 90 11.16 -32.10 10.47
CA PHE A 90 10.28 -31.32 9.61
C PHE A 90 10.98 -30.07 9.09
N HIS A 91 10.79 -29.78 7.80
CA HIS A 91 11.23 -28.56 7.11
C HIS A 91 10.05 -27.98 6.33
N GLY A 92 9.58 -26.81 6.75
CA GLY A 92 8.52 -26.05 6.09
C GLY A 92 9.04 -24.73 5.52
N VAL A 93 8.43 -24.27 4.43
CA VAL A 93 8.77 -22.99 3.80
C VAL A 93 7.53 -22.32 3.20
N LEU A 94 7.46 -21.00 3.29
CA LEU A 94 6.52 -20.14 2.57
C LEU A 94 7.31 -19.09 1.78
N LEU A 95 6.99 -18.95 0.49
CA LEU A 95 7.65 -18.04 -0.45
C LEU A 95 6.69 -16.96 -0.95
N SER A 96 7.22 -15.86 -1.50
CA SER A 96 6.45 -15.05 -2.46
C SER A 96 6.39 -15.75 -3.82
N LYS A 97 5.42 -15.39 -4.68
CA LYS A 97 5.27 -15.95 -6.02
C LYS A 97 6.52 -15.77 -6.91
N ASP A 98 7.21 -14.64 -6.73
CA ASP A 98 8.48 -14.31 -7.39
C ASP A 98 9.73 -14.87 -6.67
N GLY A 99 9.55 -15.51 -5.50
CA GLY A 99 10.62 -16.07 -4.67
C GLY A 99 11.51 -15.05 -3.93
N THR A 100 11.23 -13.75 -4.01
CA THR A 100 12.05 -12.70 -3.37
C THR A 100 11.92 -12.67 -1.84
N LYS A 101 10.79 -13.13 -1.29
CA LYS A 101 10.55 -13.30 0.14
C LYS A 101 10.48 -14.78 0.49
N LYS A 102 11.12 -15.16 1.60
CA LYS A 102 11.15 -16.54 2.11
C LYS A 102 11.04 -16.55 3.62
N ILE A 103 10.11 -17.35 4.14
CA ILE A 103 10.00 -17.69 5.57
C ILE A 103 10.17 -19.20 5.68
N GLU A 104 11.16 -19.64 6.46
CA GLU A 104 11.53 -21.05 6.59
C GLU A 104 11.51 -21.47 8.06
N VAL A 105 11.10 -22.70 8.30
CA VAL A 105 11.05 -23.32 9.62
C VAL A 105 11.60 -24.75 9.55
N LYS A 106 12.45 -25.10 10.52
CA LYS A 106 12.96 -26.46 10.71
C LYS A 106 12.79 -26.85 12.16
N ARG A 107 12.30 -28.05 12.42
CA ARG A 107 12.15 -28.56 13.79
C ARG A 107 12.24 -30.08 13.80
N THR A 108 12.86 -30.60 14.86
CA THR A 108 12.96 -32.03 15.14
C THR A 108 12.26 -32.35 16.44
N LYS A 109 11.56 -33.48 16.48
CA LYS A 109 10.89 -34.01 17.68
C LYS A 109 11.01 -35.52 17.73
N THR A 110 11.03 -36.09 18.93
CA THR A 110 10.98 -37.54 19.13
C THR A 110 9.66 -38.11 18.61
N LEU A 111 9.73 -39.31 18.04
CA LEU A 111 8.56 -40.08 17.62
C LEU A 111 7.62 -40.29 18.83
N GLY A 112 6.32 -40.09 18.63
CA GLY A 112 5.32 -40.02 19.72
C GLY A 112 5.09 -38.63 20.35
N GLU A 113 6.02 -37.67 20.24
CA GLU A 113 5.86 -36.31 20.80
C GLU A 113 5.60 -35.21 19.75
N HIS A 114 5.41 -35.61 18.49
CA HIS A 114 5.39 -34.74 17.32
C HIS A 114 4.01 -34.14 16.97
N HIS A 115 2.98 -34.39 17.78
CA HIS A 115 1.58 -34.08 17.47
C HIS A 115 1.29 -32.60 17.19
N ASP A 116 2.02 -31.69 17.84
CA ASP A 116 1.97 -30.22 17.69
C ASP A 116 2.92 -29.67 16.62
N LEU A 117 3.75 -30.52 15.99
CA LEU A 117 4.86 -30.08 15.14
C LEU A 117 4.37 -29.23 13.96
N ALA A 118 3.30 -29.68 13.31
CA ALA A 118 2.68 -29.00 12.17
C ALA A 118 2.05 -27.66 12.57
N GLU A 119 1.33 -27.63 13.70
CA GLU A 119 0.65 -26.44 14.19
C GLU A 119 1.66 -25.37 14.58
N TRP A 120 2.64 -25.74 15.40
CA TRP A 120 3.71 -24.83 15.79
C TRP A 120 4.47 -24.28 14.59
N ALA A 121 4.76 -25.12 13.58
CA ALA A 121 5.51 -24.69 12.41
C ALA A 121 4.72 -23.68 11.56
N ALA A 122 3.41 -23.88 11.42
CA ALA A 122 2.53 -22.94 10.72
C ALA A 122 2.41 -21.62 11.51
N GLU A 123 2.21 -21.69 12.82
CA GLU A 123 2.16 -20.52 13.70
C GLU A 123 3.45 -19.70 13.64
N TYR A 124 4.61 -20.37 13.68
CA TYR A 124 5.90 -19.73 13.51
C TYR A 124 6.01 -18.93 12.20
N ILE A 125 5.50 -19.48 11.09
CA ILE A 125 5.48 -18.78 9.79
C ILE A 125 4.53 -17.59 9.83
N ILE A 126 3.33 -17.77 10.39
CA ILE A 126 2.30 -16.71 10.49
C ILE A 126 2.84 -15.52 11.30
N GLU A 127 3.43 -15.78 12.46
CA GLU A 127 4.00 -14.77 13.35
C GLU A 127 5.16 -13.98 12.71
N ARG A 128 5.90 -14.61 11.79
CA ARG A 128 6.98 -13.96 11.04
C ARG A 128 6.53 -13.22 9.77
N GLY A 129 5.23 -12.94 9.67
CA GLY A 129 4.65 -12.19 8.56
C GLY A 129 4.12 -13.07 7.42
N GLY A 130 4.01 -14.39 7.63
CA GLY A 130 3.42 -15.30 6.66
C GLY A 130 1.99 -14.94 6.29
N LYS A 131 1.21 -14.40 7.24
CA LYS A 131 -0.14 -13.90 6.96
C LYS A 131 -0.15 -12.83 5.86
N ARG A 132 0.74 -11.82 5.98
CA ARG A 132 0.86 -10.74 4.98
C ARG A 132 1.24 -11.27 3.60
N LEU A 133 2.12 -12.25 3.57
CA LEU A 133 2.58 -12.88 2.34
C LEU A 133 1.46 -13.68 1.66
N MET A 134 0.66 -14.41 2.45
CA MET A 134 -0.52 -15.14 1.96
C MET A 134 -1.63 -14.19 1.46
N ASP A 135 -1.89 -13.08 2.16
CA ASP A 135 -2.90 -12.10 1.76
C ASP A 135 -2.55 -11.44 0.41
N GLN A 136 -1.26 -11.21 0.14
CA GLN A 136 -0.78 -10.71 -1.15
C GLN A 136 -1.09 -11.71 -2.28
N LEU A 137 -0.81 -13.00 -2.05
CA LEU A 137 -1.08 -14.06 -3.02
C LEU A 137 -2.58 -14.21 -3.34
N LYS A 138 -3.47 -14.02 -2.35
CA LYS A 138 -4.93 -14.12 -2.54
C LYS A 138 -5.51 -12.99 -3.42
N ASN A 139 -4.85 -11.83 -3.47
CA ASN A 139 -5.38 -10.64 -4.16
C ASN A 139 -4.79 -10.42 -5.56
N GLU A 140 -3.73 -11.12 -5.95
CA GLU A 140 -3.09 -10.95 -7.26
C GLU A 140 -3.93 -11.44 -8.46
N ASP A 141 -4.83 -12.42 -8.27
CA ASP A 141 -5.69 -12.93 -9.35
C ASP A 141 -7.02 -12.16 -9.48
N LYS A 142 -7.25 -11.14 -8.64
CA LYS A 142 -8.44 -10.30 -8.71
C LYS A 142 -8.18 -9.12 -9.64
N GLU A 143 -9.17 -8.79 -10.47
CA GLU A 143 -9.10 -7.57 -11.27
C GLU A 143 -9.08 -6.33 -10.36
N ILE A 144 -8.28 -5.33 -10.75
CA ILE A 144 -8.17 -4.05 -10.05
C ILE A 144 -9.51 -3.32 -10.22
N ASN A 145 -10.21 -3.08 -9.11
CA ASN A 145 -11.50 -2.38 -9.12
C ASN A 145 -11.42 -0.95 -8.53
N ILE A 146 -10.36 -0.62 -7.80
CA ILE A 146 -10.13 0.71 -7.25
C ILE A 146 -8.73 1.21 -7.61
N TYR A 147 -8.65 2.46 -8.07
CA TYR A 147 -7.36 3.09 -8.37
C TYR A 147 -7.17 4.36 -7.55
N SER A 148 -6.01 4.48 -6.90
CA SER A 148 -5.63 5.66 -6.12
C SER A 148 -4.66 6.54 -6.88
N THR A 149 -4.98 7.83 -6.97
CA THR A 149 -4.09 8.84 -7.59
C THR A 149 -2.92 9.28 -6.70
N LYS A 150 -2.72 8.55 -5.60
CA LYS A 150 -1.61 8.68 -4.67
C LYS A 150 -1.12 7.29 -4.29
N SER A 151 0.19 7.10 -4.30
CA SER A 151 0.82 5.82 -3.90
C SER A 151 0.52 5.47 -2.44
N PHE A 152 0.17 4.20 -2.19
CA PHE A 152 -0.06 3.68 -0.85
C PHE A 152 1.22 3.17 -0.18
N THR A 153 1.28 3.28 1.14
CA THR A 153 2.20 2.48 1.95
C THR A 153 1.69 1.03 2.07
N GLU A 154 2.56 0.10 2.47
CA GLU A 154 2.11 -1.29 2.74
C GLU A 154 0.99 -1.30 3.79
N ASP A 155 1.13 -0.57 4.89
CA ASP A 155 0.10 -0.49 5.93
C ASP A 155 -1.25 0.00 5.40
N GLN A 156 -1.26 0.96 4.47
CA GLN A 156 -2.50 1.46 3.86
C GLN A 156 -3.15 0.41 2.93
N ARG A 157 -2.35 -0.40 2.23
CA ARG A 157 -2.88 -1.48 1.38
C ARG A 157 -3.64 -2.52 2.22
N PHE A 158 -3.20 -2.77 3.46
CA PHE A 158 -3.86 -3.71 4.38
C PHE A 158 -5.17 -3.18 5.00
N LEU A 159 -5.49 -1.90 4.83
CA LEU A 159 -6.74 -1.34 5.33
C LEU A 159 -7.95 -1.65 4.45
N PHE A 160 -7.74 -2.15 3.22
CA PHE A 160 -8.83 -2.43 2.29
C PHE A 160 -9.57 -3.73 2.64
N ASN A 161 -10.88 -3.74 2.41
CA ASN A 161 -11.72 -4.93 2.49
C ASN A 161 -11.30 -5.97 1.42
N GLU A 162 -11.48 -7.26 1.68
CA GLU A 162 -11.22 -8.37 0.74
C GLU A 162 -11.95 -8.25 -0.61
N LYS A 163 -13.06 -7.50 -0.69
CA LYS A 163 -13.79 -7.18 -1.94
C LYS A 163 -13.10 -6.10 -2.79
N VAL A 164 -12.12 -5.39 -2.25
CA VAL A 164 -11.43 -4.29 -2.91
C VAL A 164 -10.03 -4.74 -3.31
N THR A 165 -9.72 -4.57 -4.58
CA THR A 165 -8.38 -4.81 -5.15
C THR A 165 -7.80 -3.47 -5.57
N PRO A 166 -7.05 -2.79 -4.68
CA PRO A 166 -6.57 -1.45 -4.93
C PRO A 166 -5.24 -1.45 -5.70
N GLU A 167 -5.12 -0.56 -6.68
CA GLU A 167 -3.82 -0.15 -7.22
C GLU A 167 -3.57 1.34 -6.98
N SER A 168 -2.30 1.75 -6.94
CA SER A 168 -1.95 3.12 -6.61
C SER A 168 -0.71 3.63 -7.31
N SER A 169 -0.76 4.89 -7.73
CA SER A 169 0.40 5.62 -8.26
C SER A 169 0.24 7.11 -8.03
N ASP A 170 1.34 7.87 -8.02
CA ASP A 170 1.28 9.32 -7.87
C ASP A 170 1.01 9.99 -9.23
N PHE A 171 -0.20 10.53 -9.41
CA PHE A 171 -0.60 11.18 -10.67
C PHE A 171 -0.02 12.58 -10.86
N ILE A 172 0.73 13.07 -9.88
CA ILE A 172 1.38 14.37 -9.93
C ILE A 172 2.81 14.25 -9.43
N LYS A 173 3.73 14.94 -10.09
CA LYS A 173 5.10 15.11 -9.64
C LYS A 173 5.30 16.52 -9.11
N ILE A 174 5.88 16.63 -7.93
CA ILE A 174 6.24 17.90 -7.30
C ILE A 174 7.73 18.16 -7.55
N SER A 175 8.03 19.27 -8.22
CA SER A 175 9.39 19.76 -8.42
C SER A 175 9.57 21.03 -7.61
N LEU A 176 10.43 21.01 -6.59
CA LEU A 176 10.74 22.21 -5.81
C LEU A 176 11.58 23.16 -6.67
N ASN A 177 11.21 24.44 -6.71
CA ASN A 177 12.00 25.46 -7.41
C ASN A 177 13.07 26.00 -6.47
N ARG A 178 14.27 26.26 -7.00
CA ARG A 178 15.27 27.04 -6.27
C ARG A 178 14.84 28.49 -6.25
N ILE A 179 14.54 29.01 -5.06
CA ILE A 179 14.09 30.38 -4.90
C ILE A 179 15.32 31.30 -4.92
N HIS A 180 15.27 32.37 -5.72
CA HIS A 180 16.39 33.30 -5.82
C HIS A 180 16.55 34.10 -4.50
N PRO A 181 17.77 34.24 -3.93
CA PRO A 181 17.98 34.90 -2.64
C PRO A 181 17.45 36.33 -2.54
N ARG A 182 17.38 37.04 -3.67
CA ARG A 182 16.78 38.40 -3.75
C ARG A 182 15.39 38.50 -3.10
N PHE A 183 14.63 37.41 -3.09
CA PHE A 183 13.26 37.39 -2.59
C PHE A 183 13.16 37.24 -1.07
N VAL A 184 14.23 36.81 -0.39
CA VAL A 184 14.29 36.60 1.07
C VAL A 184 15.48 37.33 1.70
N LYS A 185 16.14 38.23 0.96
CA LYS A 185 17.34 38.95 1.41
C LYS A 185 17.04 39.88 2.60
N ASN A 186 15.82 40.42 2.64
CA ASN A 186 15.35 41.33 3.66
C ASN A 186 14.18 40.69 4.41
N GLU A 187 13.91 41.19 5.62
CA GLU A 187 12.73 40.81 6.39
C GLU A 187 11.46 40.99 5.56
N ILE A 188 10.58 39.98 5.57
CA ILE A 188 9.28 40.02 4.91
C ILE A 188 8.20 40.20 5.98
N GLU A 189 7.47 41.31 5.89
CA GLU A 189 6.43 41.67 6.85
C GLU A 189 5.29 40.65 6.87
N ASN A 190 4.67 40.36 5.72
CA ASN A 190 3.55 39.43 5.60
C ASN A 190 3.86 38.31 4.60
N VAL A 191 3.84 37.06 5.07
CA VAL A 191 4.12 35.88 4.27
C VAL A 191 2.93 34.94 4.26
N VAL A 192 2.51 34.53 3.06
CA VAL A 192 1.42 33.58 2.86
C VAL A 192 1.98 32.26 2.33
N ILE A 193 1.62 31.15 2.99
CA ILE A 193 2.02 29.79 2.59
C ILE A 193 0.82 28.86 2.62
N THR A 194 0.37 28.40 1.45
CA THR A 194 -0.86 27.60 1.33
C THR A 194 -0.62 26.09 1.25
N SER A 195 0.64 25.66 1.16
CA SER A 195 1.01 24.26 0.92
C SER A 195 2.28 23.88 1.66
N LYS A 196 2.33 22.64 2.17
CA LYS A 196 3.56 22.07 2.74
C LYS A 196 4.72 22.08 1.74
N ASN A 197 4.46 21.97 0.44
CA ASN A 197 5.52 21.91 -0.57
C ASN A 197 6.22 23.26 -0.73
N ALA A 198 5.51 24.37 -0.52
CA ALA A 198 6.12 25.69 -0.48
C ALA A 198 7.04 25.85 0.75
N VAL A 199 6.67 25.26 1.90
CA VAL A 199 7.54 25.19 3.09
C VAL A 199 8.81 24.39 2.80
N GLU A 200 8.68 23.22 2.17
CA GLU A 200 9.85 22.40 1.79
C GLU A 200 10.75 23.11 0.77
N ALA A 201 10.18 23.79 -0.23
CA ALA A 201 10.95 24.57 -1.21
C ALA A 201 11.77 25.70 -0.55
N LEU A 202 11.16 26.40 0.41
CA LEU A 202 11.83 27.43 1.20
C LEU A 202 12.99 26.85 2.00
N LEU A 203 12.75 25.76 2.75
CA LEU A 203 13.75 25.10 3.58
C LEU A 203 14.86 24.39 2.78
N THR A 204 14.59 24.03 1.53
CA THR A 204 15.61 23.51 0.61
C THR A 204 16.49 24.63 0.07
N SER A 205 15.94 25.84 -0.07
CA SER A 205 16.65 26.99 -0.64
C SER A 205 17.40 27.81 0.43
N PHE A 206 16.91 27.84 1.66
CA PHE A 206 17.37 28.73 2.73
C PHE A 206 17.30 28.05 4.10
N SER A 207 18.20 28.44 5.00
CA SER A 207 18.12 28.08 6.41
C SER A 207 16.99 28.84 7.12
N PRO A 208 16.41 28.29 8.22
CA PRO A 208 15.37 28.99 8.97
C PRO A 208 15.76 30.39 9.46
N ILE A 209 17.05 30.63 9.71
CA ILE A 209 17.58 31.92 10.18
C ILE A 209 17.55 32.98 9.06
N GLU A 210 17.73 32.55 7.81
CA GLU A 210 17.61 33.43 6.63
C GLU A 210 16.16 33.77 6.32
N LEU A 211 15.21 32.93 6.75
CA LEU A 211 13.78 33.15 6.58
C LEU A 211 13.27 34.14 7.65
N GLN A 212 13.64 35.41 7.49
CA GLN A 212 13.25 36.53 8.35
C GLN A 212 11.79 36.91 8.11
N PHE A 213 10.85 36.05 8.51
CA PHE A 213 9.41 36.27 8.33
C PHE A 213 8.78 36.79 9.61
N LYS A 214 8.13 37.95 9.55
CA LYS A 214 7.51 38.57 10.72
C LYS A 214 6.09 38.04 10.98
N ASN A 215 5.21 38.11 9.99
CA ASN A 215 3.85 37.59 10.08
C ASN A 215 3.64 36.44 9.08
N ILE A 216 3.55 35.20 9.58
CA ILE A 216 3.30 34.03 8.73
C ILE A 216 1.82 33.63 8.79
N TYR A 217 1.19 33.56 7.62
CA TYR A 217 -0.20 33.14 7.41
C TYR A 217 -0.22 31.88 6.57
N CYS A 218 -1.05 30.90 6.94
CA CYS A 218 -1.06 29.63 6.18
C CYS A 218 -2.43 28.97 6.04
N VAL A 219 -2.53 28.04 5.11
CA VAL A 219 -3.72 27.18 4.93
C VAL A 219 -3.43 25.78 5.46
N GLY A 220 -4.34 25.29 6.31
CA GLY A 220 -4.37 23.92 6.77
C GLY A 220 -3.44 23.61 7.94
N ARG A 221 -3.91 22.70 8.81
CA ARG A 221 -3.23 22.30 10.05
C ARG A 221 -1.85 21.68 9.80
N ARG A 222 -1.69 20.92 8.72
CA ARG A 222 -0.42 20.26 8.36
C ARG A 222 0.66 21.27 7.99
N THR A 223 0.30 22.25 7.17
CA THR A 223 1.19 23.35 6.78
C THR A 223 1.59 24.16 8.01
N LYS A 224 0.62 24.54 8.86
CA LYS A 224 0.87 25.22 10.13
C LYS A 224 1.90 24.48 11.00
N LYS A 225 1.65 23.20 11.27
CA LYS A 225 2.53 22.38 12.11
C LYS A 225 3.96 22.29 11.56
N LEU A 226 4.11 22.21 10.22
CA LEU A 226 5.42 22.15 9.59
C LEU A 226 6.16 23.49 9.70
N ILE A 227 5.46 24.61 9.46
CA ILE A 227 6.01 25.97 9.62
C ILE A 227 6.45 26.19 11.07
N GLU A 228 5.58 25.94 12.05
CA GLU A 228 5.88 26.15 13.48
C GLU A 228 7.04 25.28 13.97
N LYS A 229 7.22 24.09 13.38
CA LYS A 229 8.34 23.20 13.72
C LYS A 229 9.67 23.63 13.10
N ARG A 230 9.67 24.27 11.92
CA ARG A 230 10.87 24.39 11.07
C ARG A 230 11.25 25.81 10.68
N ILE A 231 10.30 26.75 10.66
CA ILE A 231 10.52 28.14 10.22
C ILE A 231 10.27 29.09 11.39
N GLY A 232 9.05 29.13 11.93
CA GLY A 232 8.68 30.11 12.94
C GLY A 232 7.20 30.08 13.29
N LYS A 233 6.79 30.98 14.20
CA LYS A 233 5.41 31.02 14.70
C LYS A 233 4.44 31.48 13.60
N VAL A 234 3.31 30.78 13.47
CA VAL A 234 2.23 31.17 12.56
C VAL A 234 1.31 32.17 13.26
N LYS A 235 1.08 33.35 12.64
CA LYS A 235 0.19 34.40 13.16
C LYS A 235 -1.28 33.97 13.04
N HIS A 236 -1.68 33.47 11.86
CA HIS A 236 -3.04 32.94 11.65
C HIS A 236 -3.05 31.79 10.65
N SER A 237 -4.06 30.93 10.75
CA SER A 237 -4.26 29.84 9.81
C SER A 237 -5.73 29.58 9.52
N GLU A 238 -6.06 29.32 8.26
CA GLU A 238 -7.43 29.03 7.83
C GLU A 238 -7.58 27.66 7.16
N LYS A 239 -8.83 27.22 7.01
CA LYS A 239 -9.16 25.92 6.41
C LYS A 239 -8.96 25.88 4.89
N ASN A 240 -9.11 27.01 4.20
CA ASN A 240 -8.92 27.12 2.76
C ASN A 240 -8.42 28.52 2.36
N ALA A 241 -7.96 28.65 1.11
CA ALA A 241 -7.36 29.87 0.58
C ALA A 241 -8.34 31.06 0.58
N LYS A 242 -9.62 30.84 0.25
CA LYS A 242 -10.65 31.89 0.24
C LYS A 242 -10.89 32.49 1.63
N LYS A 243 -11.02 31.64 2.66
CA LYS A 243 -11.17 32.10 4.05
C LYS A 243 -9.93 32.85 4.53
N LEU A 244 -8.74 32.36 4.15
CA LEU A 244 -7.50 33.05 4.49
C LEU A 244 -7.44 34.43 3.84
N ALA A 245 -7.81 34.55 2.58
CA ALA A 245 -7.81 35.82 1.86
C ALA A 245 -8.77 36.83 2.52
N ASN A 246 -9.99 36.42 2.86
CA ASN A 246 -10.95 37.29 3.56
C ASN A 246 -10.41 37.76 4.92
N TYR A 247 -9.79 36.85 5.70
CA TYR A 247 -9.16 37.23 6.97
C TYR A 247 -8.04 38.26 6.77
N LEU A 248 -7.21 38.08 5.75
CA LEU A 248 -6.12 39.01 5.45
C LEU A 248 -6.63 40.39 5.05
N VAL A 249 -7.73 40.48 4.29
CA VAL A 249 -8.36 41.77 3.95
C VAL A 249 -8.78 42.55 5.19
N GLU A 250 -9.27 41.86 6.22
CA GLU A 250 -9.83 42.49 7.41
C GLU A 250 -8.79 42.77 8.50
N TYR A 251 -7.79 41.90 8.67
CA TYR A 251 -6.90 41.90 9.84
C TYR A 251 -5.41 42.00 9.53
N MET A 252 -4.99 41.97 8.25
CA MET A 252 -3.57 42.08 7.92
C MET A 252 -3.08 43.53 8.11
N GLU A 253 -1.93 43.67 8.75
CA GLU A 253 -1.24 44.96 8.83
C GLU A 253 -0.49 45.24 7.53
N GLY A 254 -0.65 46.43 6.97
CA GLY A 254 0.00 46.86 5.72
C GLY A 254 -0.77 46.45 4.45
N THR A 255 -0.21 46.80 3.30
CA THR A 255 -0.86 46.66 1.98
C THR A 255 -0.09 45.74 1.04
N GLU A 256 0.85 44.95 1.56
CA GLU A 256 1.69 44.05 0.76
C GLU A 256 1.85 42.69 1.45
N ALA A 257 1.74 41.62 0.66
CA ALA A 257 1.96 40.24 1.10
C ALA A 257 2.80 39.48 0.08
N THR A 258 3.76 38.69 0.55
CA THR A 258 4.53 37.78 -0.30
C THR A 258 3.94 36.38 -0.22
N TYR A 259 3.56 35.83 -1.37
CA TYR A 259 2.88 34.54 -1.47
C TYR A 259 3.76 33.49 -2.15
N PHE A 260 4.17 32.47 -1.39
CA PHE A 260 4.91 31.32 -1.92
C PHE A 260 3.93 30.24 -2.39
N CYS A 261 3.83 30.03 -3.71
CA CYS A 261 2.76 29.24 -4.33
C CYS A 261 3.28 28.25 -5.39
N SER A 262 2.37 27.44 -5.95
CA SER A 262 2.63 26.62 -7.14
C SER A 262 2.28 27.32 -8.45
N ASN A 263 2.83 26.79 -9.55
CA ASN A 263 2.43 27.13 -10.92
C ASN A 263 0.93 26.87 -11.20
N LEU A 264 0.39 25.76 -10.71
CA LEU A 264 -1.04 25.42 -10.77
C LEU A 264 -1.71 25.99 -9.52
N ARG A 265 -2.40 27.13 -9.63
CA ARG A 265 -3.00 27.84 -8.48
C ARG A 265 -4.50 28.03 -8.65
N LEU A 266 -5.20 28.10 -7.52
CA LEU A 266 -6.53 28.67 -7.42
C LEU A 266 -6.38 30.18 -7.30
N ASP A 267 -6.95 30.94 -8.22
CA ASP A 267 -6.76 32.40 -8.29
C ASP A 267 -7.52 33.17 -7.19
N ASP A 268 -8.34 32.48 -6.37
CA ASP A 268 -9.14 33.10 -5.32
C ASP A 268 -8.30 33.96 -4.36
N LEU A 269 -7.14 33.48 -3.90
CA LEU A 269 -6.36 34.21 -2.88
C LEU A 269 -5.68 35.47 -3.44
N PRO A 270 -4.90 35.40 -4.54
CA PRO A 270 -4.36 36.61 -5.15
C PRO A 270 -5.46 37.59 -5.58
N ASN A 271 -6.51 37.11 -6.25
CA ASN A 271 -7.58 37.98 -6.76
C ASN A 271 -8.33 38.71 -5.64
N ILE A 272 -8.67 38.02 -4.54
CA ILE A 272 -9.36 38.66 -3.40
C ILE A 272 -8.49 39.73 -2.77
N LEU A 273 -7.20 39.48 -2.58
CA LEU A 273 -6.27 40.45 -1.99
C LEU A 273 -6.06 41.66 -2.90
N GLU A 274 -5.80 41.43 -4.19
CA GLU A 274 -5.57 42.50 -5.16
C GLU A 274 -6.82 43.38 -5.35
N ASN A 275 -8.01 42.78 -5.39
CA ASN A 275 -9.28 43.53 -5.46
C ASN A 275 -9.56 44.39 -4.21
N ASN A 276 -8.88 44.12 -3.10
CA ASN A 276 -8.97 44.90 -1.87
C ASN A 276 -7.72 45.76 -1.63
N ASN A 277 -6.99 46.11 -2.69
CA ASN A 277 -5.81 46.98 -2.67
C ASN A 277 -4.62 46.42 -1.86
N ILE A 278 -4.53 45.10 -1.71
CA ILE A 278 -3.36 44.43 -1.14
C ILE A 278 -2.51 43.91 -2.30
N LYS A 279 -1.29 44.43 -2.42
CA LYS A 279 -0.31 43.98 -3.40
C LYS A 279 0.21 42.59 -3.04
N VAL A 280 0.12 41.65 -3.98
CA VAL A 280 0.60 40.28 -3.78
C VAL A 280 1.87 40.02 -4.59
N ASN A 281 3.00 39.88 -3.90
CA ASN A 281 4.25 39.46 -4.51
C ASN A 281 4.29 37.93 -4.59
N GLN A 282 3.90 37.40 -5.75
CA GLN A 282 3.84 35.95 -5.96
C GLN A 282 5.23 35.39 -6.30
N ILE A 283 5.63 34.34 -5.58
CA ILE A 283 6.87 33.61 -5.82
C ILE A 283 6.52 32.14 -6.04
N GLU A 284 6.82 31.64 -7.23
CA GLU A 284 6.61 30.24 -7.55
C GLU A 284 7.67 29.37 -6.84
N ALA A 285 7.27 28.77 -5.72
CA ALA A 285 8.14 27.96 -4.88
C ALA A 285 8.26 26.51 -5.38
N TYR A 286 7.26 26.00 -6.10
CA TYR A 286 7.31 24.66 -6.66
C TYR A 286 6.41 24.52 -7.89
N GLN A 287 6.70 23.52 -8.71
CA GLN A 287 5.87 23.14 -9.84
C GLN A 287 5.19 21.81 -9.56
N THR A 288 3.90 21.75 -9.86
CA THR A 288 3.16 20.50 -9.98
C THR A 288 3.07 20.15 -11.45
N LYS A 289 3.64 19.01 -11.83
CA LYS A 289 3.54 18.45 -13.18
C LYS A 289 2.55 17.29 -13.16
N TYR A 290 1.67 17.26 -14.14
CA TYR A 290 0.77 16.13 -14.34
C TYR A 290 1.57 14.93 -14.84
N ASP A 291 1.35 13.79 -14.18
CA ASP A 291 2.01 12.52 -14.43
C ASP A 291 0.94 11.43 -14.49
N SER A 292 -0.03 11.63 -15.40
CA SER A 292 -1.17 10.73 -15.52
C SER A 292 -0.75 9.38 -16.06
N LEU A 293 -1.30 8.32 -15.49
CA LEU A 293 -1.19 6.95 -16.00
C LEU A 293 -2.55 6.49 -16.52
N LYS A 294 -2.54 5.64 -17.54
CA LYS A 294 -3.75 4.97 -18.01
C LYS A 294 -4.17 3.91 -16.98
N VAL A 295 -5.40 4.02 -16.51
CA VAL A 295 -6.00 3.13 -15.52
C VAL A 295 -6.69 1.96 -16.24
N PRO A 296 -6.66 0.72 -15.69
CA PRO A 296 -7.36 -0.42 -16.26
C PRO A 296 -8.86 -0.17 -16.41
N GLU A 297 -9.48 -0.74 -17.46
CA GLU A 297 -10.93 -0.59 -17.71
C GLU A 297 -11.79 -1.29 -16.64
N SER A 298 -11.22 -2.24 -15.90
CA SER A 298 -11.85 -2.93 -14.77
C SER A 298 -12.11 -2.02 -13.56
N VAL A 299 -11.53 -0.81 -13.53
CA VAL A 299 -11.63 0.10 -12.40
C VAL A 299 -13.03 0.72 -12.32
N GLU A 300 -13.72 0.43 -11.22
CA GLU A 300 -15.07 0.93 -10.92
C GLU A 300 -15.03 2.25 -10.12
N GLY A 301 -13.90 2.58 -9.49
CA GLY A 301 -13.77 3.80 -8.70
C GLY A 301 -12.35 4.33 -8.58
N VAL A 302 -12.24 5.65 -8.43
CA VAL A 302 -10.96 6.36 -8.38
C VAL A 302 -10.88 7.23 -7.13
N MET A 303 -9.78 7.13 -6.41
CA MET A 303 -9.52 7.92 -5.20
C MET A 303 -8.68 9.16 -5.55
N PHE A 304 -9.20 10.34 -5.19
CA PHE A 304 -8.61 11.65 -5.49
C PHE A 304 -8.24 12.42 -4.22
N TYR A 305 -7.04 13.02 -4.24
CA TYR A 305 -6.45 13.68 -3.06
C TYR A 305 -6.23 15.18 -3.25
N SER A 306 -6.45 15.69 -4.46
CA SER A 306 -6.43 17.12 -4.78
C SER A 306 -7.14 17.39 -6.11
N PRO A 307 -7.59 18.63 -6.37
CA PRO A 307 -8.09 19.03 -7.68
C PRO A 307 -7.10 18.71 -8.82
N SER A 308 -5.80 18.91 -8.57
CA SER A 308 -4.75 18.62 -9.55
C SER A 308 -4.65 17.13 -9.91
N THR A 309 -4.95 16.21 -8.99
CA THR A 309 -4.99 14.77 -9.31
C THR A 309 -6.18 14.40 -10.20
N VAL A 310 -7.33 15.07 -10.04
CA VAL A 310 -8.50 14.90 -10.92
C VAL A 310 -8.16 15.36 -12.34
N GLN A 311 -7.56 16.55 -12.46
CA GLN A 311 -7.17 17.11 -13.74
C GLN A 311 -6.08 16.28 -14.42
N SER A 312 -5.12 15.76 -13.65
CA SER A 312 -4.10 14.85 -14.17
C SER A 312 -4.75 13.59 -14.73
N TYR A 313 -5.57 12.88 -13.93
CA TYR A 313 -6.26 11.66 -14.34
C TYR A 313 -7.02 11.83 -15.67
N LYS A 314 -7.73 12.95 -15.83
CA LYS A 314 -8.51 13.26 -17.03
C LYS A 314 -7.71 13.41 -18.32
N LYS A 315 -6.38 13.53 -18.27
CA LYS A 315 -5.53 13.63 -19.46
C LYS A 315 -5.46 12.33 -20.25
N GLU A 316 -5.38 11.20 -19.55
CA GLU A 316 -5.20 9.87 -20.16
C GLU A 316 -6.41 8.96 -19.94
N ASN A 317 -7.40 9.40 -19.14
CA ASN A 317 -8.52 8.57 -18.73
C ASN A 317 -9.89 9.24 -18.94
N VAL A 318 -10.89 8.38 -19.21
CA VAL A 318 -12.29 8.76 -19.19
C VAL A 318 -12.77 8.70 -17.73
N ALA A 319 -13.58 9.68 -17.32
CA ALA A 319 -14.20 9.65 -16.00
C ALA A 319 -15.38 8.70 -16.07
N ASN A 320 -15.25 7.56 -15.40
CA ASN A 320 -16.28 6.53 -15.30
C ASN A 320 -16.26 5.99 -13.87
N GLY A 321 -17.40 5.48 -13.41
CA GLY A 321 -17.54 4.98 -12.05
C GLY A 321 -17.57 6.09 -11.00
N ILE A 322 -17.03 5.78 -9.82
CA ILE A 322 -17.19 6.62 -8.62
C ILE A 322 -15.90 7.38 -8.30
N ALA A 323 -16.01 8.68 -8.02
CA ALA A 323 -14.90 9.48 -7.51
C ALA A 323 -14.92 9.60 -5.98
N PHE A 324 -13.97 8.96 -5.31
CA PHE A 324 -13.78 9.05 -3.86
C PHE A 324 -12.80 10.18 -3.52
N CYS A 325 -13.30 11.29 -2.98
CA CYS A 325 -12.55 12.51 -2.79
C CYS A 325 -12.16 12.74 -1.33
N ILE A 326 -10.92 13.15 -1.09
CA ILE A 326 -10.41 13.49 0.25
C ILE A 326 -11.14 14.68 0.91
N GLY A 327 -11.81 15.54 0.13
CA GLY A 327 -12.47 16.72 0.66
C GLY A 327 -13.21 17.54 -0.41
N GLU A 328 -13.94 18.56 0.04
CA GLU A 328 -14.88 19.36 -0.76
C GLU A 328 -14.25 20.00 -2.01
N THR A 329 -13.03 20.55 -1.91
CA THR A 329 -12.37 21.19 -3.05
C THR A 329 -12.05 20.20 -4.16
N THR A 330 -11.66 18.97 -3.78
CA THR A 330 -11.38 17.88 -4.72
C THR A 330 -12.68 17.36 -5.33
N ALA A 331 -13.72 17.20 -4.51
CA ALA A 331 -15.04 16.78 -4.99
C ALA A 331 -15.65 17.77 -5.97
N LYS A 332 -15.55 19.08 -5.70
CA LYS A 332 -16.01 20.12 -6.63
C LYS A 332 -15.34 20.02 -8.00
N GLU A 333 -14.06 19.63 -8.05
CA GLU A 333 -13.36 19.38 -9.30
C GLU A 333 -13.82 18.07 -9.96
N ALA A 334 -13.94 16.99 -9.19
CA ALA A 334 -14.39 15.70 -9.67
C ALA A 334 -15.82 15.74 -10.25
N SER A 335 -16.74 16.49 -9.64
CA SER A 335 -18.13 16.64 -10.09
C SER A 335 -18.28 17.32 -11.45
N LYS A 336 -17.20 17.90 -12.01
CA LYS A 336 -17.19 18.38 -13.40
C LYS A 336 -17.09 17.24 -14.42
N HIS A 337 -16.72 16.05 -13.96
CA HIS A 337 -16.34 14.93 -14.83
C HIS A 337 -16.97 13.59 -14.44
N PHE A 338 -17.27 13.38 -13.16
CA PHE A 338 -17.87 12.16 -12.62
C PHE A 338 -19.31 12.40 -12.19
N GLU A 339 -20.18 11.40 -12.41
CA GLU A 339 -21.58 11.44 -11.98
C GLU A 339 -21.75 11.13 -10.49
N ASP A 340 -21.07 10.10 -9.97
CA ASP A 340 -21.03 9.77 -8.53
C ASP A 340 -19.74 10.28 -7.90
N VAL A 341 -19.87 11.24 -6.97
CA VAL A 341 -18.75 11.82 -6.23
C VAL A 341 -19.03 11.73 -4.74
N ARG A 342 -18.11 11.11 -4.01
CA ARG A 342 -18.21 10.89 -2.56
C ARG A 342 -17.08 11.58 -1.83
N ILE A 343 -17.36 12.08 -0.62
CA ILE A 343 -16.40 12.85 0.17
C ILE A 343 -16.10 12.12 1.46
N ALA A 344 -14.81 11.96 1.77
CA ALA A 344 -14.37 11.38 3.03
C ALA A 344 -14.72 12.28 4.21
N LYS A 345 -15.02 11.67 5.37
CA LYS A 345 -15.40 12.41 6.60
C LYS A 345 -14.24 13.29 7.10
N VAL A 346 -13.00 12.83 6.92
CA VAL A 346 -11.79 13.52 7.36
C VAL A 346 -10.79 13.57 6.20
N PRO A 347 -10.06 14.69 5.99
CA PRO A 347 -9.12 14.82 4.87
C PRO A 347 -7.81 14.07 5.11
N THR A 348 -7.88 12.75 5.15
CA THR A 348 -6.78 11.79 5.38
C THR A 348 -6.89 10.66 4.37
N VAL A 349 -5.78 9.97 4.08
CA VAL A 349 -5.82 8.84 3.13
C VAL A 349 -6.68 7.71 3.71
N GLU A 350 -6.52 7.46 5.00
CA GLU A 350 -7.21 6.43 5.76
C GLU A 350 -8.74 6.62 5.71
N SER A 351 -9.24 7.84 5.87
CA SER A 351 -10.68 8.12 5.76
C SER A 351 -11.24 7.97 4.34
N VAL A 352 -10.41 8.13 3.29
CA VAL A 352 -10.84 7.82 1.92
C VAL A 352 -10.89 6.30 1.72
N ILE A 353 -9.94 5.55 2.30
CA ILE A 353 -9.97 4.08 2.29
C ILE A 353 -11.22 3.56 3.02
N GLU A 354 -11.53 4.10 4.20
CA GLU A 354 -12.78 3.79 4.93
C GLU A 354 -14.02 4.05 4.06
N LEU A 355 -14.08 5.20 3.37
CA LEU A 355 -15.18 5.53 2.47
C LEU A 355 -15.34 4.50 1.32
N VAL A 356 -14.23 4.02 0.77
CA VAL A 356 -14.24 2.96 -0.25
C VAL A 356 -14.73 1.65 0.37
N ASN A 357 -14.20 1.25 1.52
CA ASN A 357 -14.61 0.02 2.21
C ASN A 357 -16.10 0.02 2.56
N ASP A 358 -16.62 1.15 3.06
CA ASP A 358 -18.04 1.33 3.37
C ASP A 358 -18.90 1.12 2.12
N PHE A 359 -18.45 1.59 0.95
CA PHE A 359 -19.16 1.37 -0.30
C PHE A 359 -19.21 -0.11 -0.70
N TYR A 360 -18.08 -0.81 -0.70
CA TYR A 360 -18.02 -2.24 -1.09
C TYR A 360 -18.59 -3.21 -0.06
N THR A 361 -18.71 -2.78 1.20
CA THR A 361 -19.39 -3.58 2.22
C THR A 361 -20.90 -3.61 1.99
N ASN A 362 -21.47 -2.51 1.49
CA ASN A 362 -22.90 -2.34 1.21
C ASN A 362 -23.32 -2.77 -0.21
N LYS A 363 -22.36 -3.18 -1.06
CA LYS A 363 -22.56 -3.76 -2.40
C LYS A 363 -22.47 -5.28 -2.30
#